data_AF-A0AAV5M4D0-F1
#
_entry.id   AF-A0AAV5M4D0-F1
#
_cell.length_a   1.000
_cell.length_b   1.000
_cell.length_c   1.000
_cell.angle_alpha   90.00
_cell.angle_beta   90.00
_cell.angle_gamma   90.00
#
_symmetry.space_group_name_H-M   'P 1'
#
loop_
_entity.id
_entity.type
_entity.pdbx_description
1 polymer ?
#
loop_
_entity_poly.entity_id
_entity_poly.type
_entity_poly.pdbx_seq_one_letter_code
_entity_poly.pdbx_strand_id
1 'polypeptide(L)'
;MPLPMEVHSVCLPPKTTTFQKLKHRVSEILFPDAPLHRFKNQTWCRKLLLGLQFFFPIIQWGPEYNLRLFRSDIISGLTIASLAIPQGISYAKLANLAPILGLYSSFVPPLIYSLLGSSRHVAVGPVSIASLIMGTMLSESVSGVEDPILYLKLALTATFFAGLFQASLGLLR
;
A
#
# COMPACT_ATOMS: atom_id res chain seq x y z
N MET A 1 -3.54 54.81 24.00
CA MET A 1 -2.40 54.73 23.06
C MET A 1 -2.63 53.52 22.17
N PRO A 2 -2.88 53.68 20.85
CA PRO A 2 -2.95 52.57 19.92
C PRO A 2 -1.53 52.10 19.57
N LEU A 3 -1.31 50.78 19.51
CA LEU A 3 -0.03 50.17 19.12
C LEU A 3 0.30 50.52 17.65
N PRO A 4 1.57 50.86 17.32
CA PRO A 4 1.96 51.14 15.95
C PRO A 4 1.80 49.87 15.09
N MET A 5 1.07 49.99 13.97
CA MET A 5 0.94 48.90 13.00
C MET A 5 2.29 48.69 12.29
N GLU A 6 2.97 47.58 12.59
CA GLU A 6 4.12 47.14 11.79
C GLU A 6 3.62 46.68 10.41
N VAL A 7 3.86 47.52 9.41
CA VAL A 7 3.58 47.20 8.00
C VAL A 7 4.66 46.24 7.52
N HIS A 8 4.37 44.94 7.57
CA HIS A 8 5.24 43.91 7.04
C HIS A 8 5.32 44.03 5.50
N SER A 9 6.41 44.61 4.98
CA SER A 9 6.64 44.71 3.54
C SER A 9 6.87 43.32 2.93
N VAL A 10 5.85 42.78 2.27
CA VAL A 10 5.93 41.51 1.54
C VAL A 10 6.68 41.75 0.23
N CYS A 11 7.89 41.20 0.11
CA CYS A 11 8.64 41.25 -1.14
C CYS A 11 7.87 40.48 -2.23
N LEU A 12 7.73 41.09 -3.41
CA LEU A 12 7.13 40.43 -4.56
C LEU A 12 8.01 39.27 -5.02
N PRO A 13 7.43 38.08 -5.29
CA PRO A 13 8.21 36.94 -5.75
C PRO A 13 8.86 37.24 -7.11
N PRO A 14 10.04 36.65 -7.39
CA PRO A 14 10.76 36.87 -8.64
C PRO A 14 9.91 36.47 -9.86
N LYS A 15 10.07 37.20 -10.98
CA LYS A 15 9.33 36.94 -12.22
C LYS A 15 9.79 35.62 -12.86
N THR A 16 9.03 34.55 -12.64
CA THR A 16 9.23 33.25 -13.30
C THR A 16 8.32 33.11 -14.53
N THR A 17 8.80 32.45 -15.59
CA THR A 17 8.03 32.22 -16.82
C THR A 17 6.85 31.26 -16.58
N THR A 18 5.77 31.39 -17.37
CA THR A 18 4.53 30.61 -17.23
C THR A 18 4.78 29.10 -17.30
N PHE A 19 5.71 28.68 -18.15
CA PHE A 19 6.12 27.28 -18.28
C PHE A 19 6.90 26.78 -17.05
N GLN A 20 7.79 27.61 -16.48
CA GLN A 20 8.48 27.30 -15.22
C GLN A 20 7.50 27.17 -14.06
N LYS A 21 6.48 28.03 -13.98
CA LYS A 21 5.44 27.93 -12.95
C LYS A 21 4.61 26.65 -13.10
N LEU A 22 4.26 26.29 -14.34
CA LEU A 22 3.54 25.04 -14.62
C LEU A 22 4.40 23.84 -14.22
N LYS A 23 5.68 23.81 -14.65
CA LYS A 23 6.63 22.76 -14.29
C LYS A 23 6.83 22.67 -12.77
N HIS A 24 6.94 23.80 -12.09
CA HIS A 24 7.09 23.86 -10.63
C HIS A 24 5.84 23.34 -9.92
N ARG A 25 4.64 23.78 -10.31
CA ARG A 25 3.39 23.27 -9.74
C ARG A 25 3.22 21.78 -9.98
N VAL A 26 3.47 21.31 -11.20
CA VAL A 26 3.38 19.88 -11.53
C VAL A 26 4.38 19.09 -10.69
N SER A 27 5.60 19.61 -10.52
CA SER A 27 6.62 19.00 -9.67
C SER A 27 6.27 19.02 -8.17
N GLU A 28 5.63 20.08 -7.67
CA GLU A 28 5.15 20.16 -6.28
C GLU A 28 3.96 19.24 -6.03
N ILE A 29 3.04 19.12 -6.99
CA ILE A 29 1.85 18.26 -6.87
C ILE A 29 2.26 16.78 -6.92
N LEU A 30 3.21 16.42 -7.79
CA LEU A 30 3.72 15.06 -7.89
C LEU A 30 4.73 14.71 -6.79
N PHE A 31 5.52 15.67 -6.30
CA PHE A 31 6.52 15.41 -5.26
C PHE A 31 6.51 16.48 -4.15
N PRO A 32 5.46 16.53 -3.30
CA PRO A 32 5.36 17.50 -2.20
C PRO A 32 6.52 17.37 -1.20
N ASP A 33 6.91 16.13 -0.91
CA ASP A 33 7.99 15.79 0.01
C ASP A 33 9.20 15.34 -0.82
N ALA A 34 10.00 16.25 -1.38
CA ALA A 34 11.16 15.88 -2.20
C ALA A 34 12.08 14.87 -1.47
N PRO A 35 11.94 13.54 -1.68
CA PRO A 35 12.53 12.54 -0.79
C PRO A 35 14.03 12.40 -1.07
N LEU A 36 14.44 12.92 -2.23
CA LEU A 36 15.77 12.82 -2.81
C LEU A 36 16.76 13.86 -2.25
N HIS A 37 16.32 14.88 -1.49
CA HIS A 37 17.27 15.79 -0.82
C HIS A 37 18.14 15.05 0.22
N ARG A 38 17.61 14.00 0.86
CA ARG A 38 18.36 13.13 1.80
C ARG A 38 19.51 12.36 1.12
N PHE A 39 19.39 12.13 -0.20
CA PHE A 39 20.37 11.40 -1.00
C PHE A 39 21.49 12.29 -1.58
N LYS A 40 21.29 13.61 -1.60
CA LYS A 40 22.15 14.54 -2.37
C LYS A 40 23.57 14.71 -1.80
N ASN A 41 23.81 14.35 -0.53
CA ASN A 41 25.09 14.55 0.18
C ASN A 41 25.71 13.26 0.78
N GLN A 42 25.43 12.08 0.22
CA GLN A 42 25.85 10.78 0.79
C GLN A 42 26.76 9.98 -0.16
N THR A 43 27.67 9.18 0.40
CA THR A 43 28.55 8.26 -0.34
C THR A 43 27.75 7.19 -1.11
N TRP A 44 28.32 6.63 -2.19
CA TRP A 44 27.64 5.69 -3.10
C TRP A 44 27.00 4.48 -2.38
N CYS A 45 27.70 3.87 -1.42
CA CYS A 45 27.12 2.79 -0.60
C CYS A 45 25.93 3.23 0.25
N ARG A 46 25.95 4.46 0.79
CA ARG A 46 24.83 5.00 1.58
C ARG A 46 23.64 5.35 0.70
N LYS A 47 23.84 5.74 -0.57
CA LYS A 47 22.75 5.90 -1.54
C LYS A 47 22.08 4.56 -1.86
N LEU A 48 22.86 3.48 -2.03
CA LEU A 48 22.30 2.14 -2.21
C LEU A 48 21.55 1.66 -0.97
N LEU A 49 22.10 1.87 0.22
CA LEU A 49 21.44 1.50 1.48
C LEU A 49 20.13 2.28 1.70
N LEU A 50 20.13 3.59 1.45
CA LEU A 50 18.93 4.43 1.55
C LEU A 50 17.89 4.08 0.49
N GLY A 51 18.31 3.69 -0.71
CA GLY A 51 17.42 3.17 -1.74
C GLY A 51 16.79 1.85 -1.30
N LEU A 52 17.59 0.95 -0.71
CA LEU A 52 17.08 -0.31 -0.19
C LEU A 52 16.14 -0.11 1.01
N GLN A 53 16.41 0.86 1.90
CA GLN A 53 15.48 1.24 2.99
C GLN A 53 14.18 1.85 2.47
N PHE A 54 14.21 2.52 1.32
CA PHE A 54 13.01 3.06 0.67
C PHE A 54 12.11 1.93 0.12
N PHE A 55 12.72 0.88 -0.47
CA PHE A 55 11.96 -0.28 -0.99
C PHE A 55 11.61 -1.31 0.08
N PHE A 56 12.44 -1.47 1.11
CA PHE A 56 12.29 -2.43 2.20
C PHE A 56 12.35 -1.70 3.56
N PRO A 57 11.22 -1.13 4.02
CA PRO A 57 11.15 -0.42 5.29
C PRO A 57 11.54 -1.29 6.49
N ILE A 58 11.48 -2.62 6.35
CA ILE A 58 11.94 -3.60 7.34
C ILE A 58 13.38 -3.40 7.80
N ILE A 59 14.25 -2.91 6.91
CA ILE A 59 15.66 -2.65 7.24
C ILE A 59 15.79 -1.45 8.19
N GLN A 60 14.81 -0.54 8.19
CA GLN A 60 14.81 0.63 9.08
C GLN A 60 14.34 0.28 10.48
N TRP A 61 13.26 -0.47 10.64
CA TRP A 61 12.69 -0.77 11.96
C TRP A 61 13.18 -2.07 12.59
N GLY A 62 13.69 -3.02 11.79
CA GLY A 62 14.22 -4.30 12.27
C GLY A 62 15.33 -4.16 13.33
N PRO A 63 16.32 -3.27 13.18
CA PRO A 63 17.38 -3.07 14.18
C PRO A 63 16.88 -2.53 15.52
N GLU A 64 15.75 -1.83 15.54
CA GLU A 64 15.13 -1.26 16.74
C GLU A 64 14.16 -2.24 17.43
N TYR A 65 13.98 -3.43 16.84
CA TYR A 65 13.03 -4.43 17.31
C TYR A 65 13.56 -5.17 18.56
N ASN A 66 12.73 -5.25 19.60
CA ASN A 66 13.12 -5.84 20.88
C ASN A 66 12.24 -7.05 21.26
N LEU A 67 12.72 -7.87 22.19
CA LEU A 67 12.01 -9.08 22.64
C LEU A 67 10.68 -8.80 23.35
N ARG A 68 10.48 -7.59 23.89
CA ARG A 68 9.21 -7.19 24.53
C ARG A 68 8.12 -6.94 23.47
N LEU A 69 8.49 -6.27 22.38
CA LEU A 69 7.63 -6.07 21.21
C LEU A 69 7.29 -7.40 20.57
N PHE A 70 8.25 -8.32 20.43
CA PHE A 70 8.00 -9.66 19.92
C PHE A 70 6.91 -10.42 20.69
N ARG A 71 6.94 -10.36 22.03
CA ARG A 71 5.87 -10.99 22.85
C ARG A 71 4.51 -10.33 22.62
N SER A 72 4.47 -9.01 22.50
CA SER A 72 3.24 -8.28 22.20
C SER A 72 2.70 -8.63 20.80
N ASP A 73 3.60 -8.76 19.82
CA ASP A 73 3.27 -9.04 18.42
C ASP A 73 2.82 -10.50 18.22
N ILE A 74 3.31 -11.45 19.03
CA ILE A 74 2.78 -12.82 19.04
C ILE A 74 1.32 -12.82 19.52
N ILE A 75 1.02 -12.11 20.62
CA ILE A 75 -0.33 -12.09 21.19
C ILE A 75 -1.29 -11.41 20.21
N SER A 76 -0.92 -10.24 19.69
CA SER A 76 -1.73 -9.52 18.70
C SER A 76 -1.87 -10.29 17.39
N GLY A 77 -0.79 -10.92 16.92
CA GLY A 77 -0.79 -11.77 15.74
C GLY A 77 -1.70 -12.97 15.88
N LEU A 78 -1.71 -13.64 17.04
CA LEU A 78 -2.64 -14.75 17.31
C LEU A 78 -4.09 -14.29 17.34
N THR A 79 -4.37 -13.12 17.93
CA THR A 79 -5.70 -12.50 17.91
C THR A 79 -6.16 -12.15 16.49
N ILE A 80 -5.28 -11.56 15.67
CA ILE A 80 -5.62 -11.23 14.28
C ILE A 80 -5.80 -12.50 13.46
N ALA A 81 -4.95 -13.52 13.65
CA ALA A 81 -5.05 -14.79 12.94
C ALA A 81 -6.37 -15.52 13.26
N SER A 82 -6.81 -15.53 14.52
CA SER A 82 -8.06 -16.18 14.91
C SER A 82 -9.29 -15.53 14.27
N LEU A 83 -9.23 -14.21 14.00
CA LEU A 83 -10.27 -13.48 13.27
C LEU A 83 -10.14 -13.62 11.75
N ALA A 84 -8.92 -13.63 11.23
CA ALA A 84 -8.65 -13.65 9.78
C ALA A 84 -9.00 -14.99 9.12
N ILE A 85 -8.88 -16.12 9.84
CA ILE A 85 -9.24 -17.45 9.34
C ILE A 85 -10.74 -17.55 8.98
N PRO A 86 -11.69 -17.34 9.91
CA PRO A 86 -13.11 -17.40 9.58
C PRO A 86 -13.52 -16.27 8.62
N GLN A 87 -12.93 -15.08 8.73
CA GLN A 87 -13.18 -13.97 7.82
C GLN A 87 -12.79 -14.33 6.37
N GLY A 88 -11.59 -14.87 6.14
CA GLY A 88 -11.13 -15.27 4.81
C GLY A 88 -12.00 -16.38 4.20
N ILE A 89 -12.42 -17.37 5.00
CA ILE A 89 -13.32 -18.44 4.56
C ILE A 89 -14.69 -17.86 4.14
N SER A 90 -15.24 -16.95 4.93
CA SER A 90 -16.52 -16.29 4.63
C SER A 90 -16.43 -15.47 3.34
N TYR A 91 -15.34 -14.72 3.16
CA TYR A 91 -15.15 -13.86 2.00
C TYR A 91 -14.89 -14.65 0.71
N ALA A 92 -14.16 -15.77 0.77
CA ALA A 92 -14.06 -16.67 -0.37
C ALA A 92 -15.43 -17.21 -0.81
N LYS A 93 -16.31 -17.55 0.15
CA LYS A 93 -17.69 -17.95 -0.17
C LYS A 93 -18.51 -16.82 -0.80
N LEU A 94 -18.33 -15.58 -0.37
CA LEU A 94 -18.97 -14.42 -1.02
C LEU A 94 -18.54 -14.26 -2.48
N ALA A 95 -17.30 -14.64 -2.81
CA ALA A 95 -16.78 -14.63 -4.19
C ALA A 95 -17.15 -15.88 -4.99
N ASN A 96 -17.98 -16.80 -4.46
CA ASN A 96 -18.24 -18.13 -5.01
C ASN A 96 -16.97 -18.95 -5.29
N LEU A 97 -15.94 -18.78 -4.45
CA LEU A 97 -14.65 -19.47 -4.55
C LEU A 97 -14.47 -20.51 -3.44
N ALA A 98 -13.57 -21.46 -3.67
CA ALA A 98 -13.21 -22.45 -2.68
C ALA A 98 -12.63 -21.79 -1.40
N PRO A 99 -13.04 -22.20 -0.19
CA PRO A 99 -12.57 -21.61 1.07
C PRO A 99 -11.04 -21.53 1.24
N ILE A 100 -10.31 -22.48 0.65
CA ILE A 100 -8.85 -22.52 0.67
C ILE A 100 -8.22 -21.28 0.04
N LEU A 101 -8.86 -20.68 -0.98
CA LEU A 101 -8.38 -19.48 -1.65
C LEU A 101 -8.49 -18.24 -0.75
N GLY A 102 -9.49 -18.22 0.13
CA GLY A 102 -9.62 -17.21 1.18
C GLY A 102 -8.48 -17.28 2.18
N LEU A 103 -8.08 -18.50 2.58
CA LEU A 103 -6.94 -18.70 3.48
C LEU A 103 -5.62 -18.27 2.83
N TYR A 104 -5.40 -18.61 1.55
CA TYR A 104 -4.23 -18.11 0.81
C TYR A 104 -4.20 -16.58 0.74
N SER A 105 -5.36 -15.95 0.51
CA SER A 105 -5.50 -14.49 0.45
C SER A 105 -5.35 -13.82 1.82
N SER A 106 -5.60 -14.51 2.93
CA SER A 106 -5.37 -14.01 4.29
C SER A 106 -3.94 -14.21 4.78
N PHE A 107 -3.14 -15.07 4.14
CA PHE A 107 -1.77 -15.38 4.58
C PHE A 107 -0.70 -14.71 3.71
N VAL A 108 -0.78 -14.86 2.39
CA VAL A 108 0.27 -14.45 1.46
C VAL A 108 0.42 -12.92 1.37
N PRO A 109 -0.66 -12.13 1.19
CA PRO A 109 -0.55 -10.66 1.14
C PRO A 109 0.04 -10.01 2.40
N PRO A 110 -0.38 -10.35 3.64
CA PRO A 110 0.27 -9.77 4.83
C PRO A 110 1.73 -10.20 5.00
N LEU A 111 2.12 -11.40 4.55
CA LEU A 111 3.53 -11.81 4.52
C LEU A 111 4.34 -10.87 3.61
N ILE A 112 3.86 -10.64 2.38
CA ILE A 112 4.50 -9.72 1.43
C ILE A 112 4.50 -8.28 1.97
N TYR A 113 3.39 -7.85 2.57
CA TYR A 113 3.27 -6.51 3.16
C TYR A 113 4.18 -6.32 4.38
N SER A 114 4.49 -7.35 5.16
CA SER A 114 5.45 -7.20 6.26
C SER A 114 6.87 -6.86 5.79
N LEU A 115 7.22 -7.23 4.56
CA LEU A 115 8.51 -6.95 3.93
C LEU A 115 8.56 -5.58 3.23
N LEU A 116 7.48 -5.24 2.51
CA LEU A 116 7.40 -4.06 1.64
C LEU A 116 6.64 -2.88 2.26
N GLY A 117 5.84 -3.14 3.30
CA GLY A 117 4.92 -2.18 3.89
C GLY A 117 5.63 -1.12 4.72
N SER A 118 5.20 0.13 4.54
CA SER A 118 5.72 1.28 5.29
C SER A 118 5.19 1.37 6.72
N SER A 119 4.05 0.72 7.01
CA SER A 119 3.41 0.76 8.33
C SER A 119 3.39 -0.62 9.01
N ARG A 120 3.92 -0.67 10.23
CA ARG A 120 4.05 -1.89 11.05
C ARG A 120 2.73 -2.42 11.64
N HIS A 121 1.70 -1.58 11.70
CA HIS A 121 0.44 -1.91 12.40
C HIS A 121 -0.72 -2.21 11.44
N VAL A 122 -0.49 -2.10 10.13
CA VAL A 122 -1.53 -2.37 9.13
C VAL A 122 -1.62 -3.87 8.89
N ALA A 123 -2.78 -4.44 9.19
CA ALA A 123 -3.13 -5.79 8.79
C ALA A 123 -3.78 -5.76 7.39
N VAL A 124 -3.19 -6.49 6.45
CA VAL A 124 -3.70 -6.63 5.08
C VAL A 124 -4.38 -8.00 4.95
N GLY A 125 -5.53 -8.04 4.29
CA GLY A 125 -6.27 -9.27 4.06
C GLY A 125 -7.42 -9.08 3.09
N PRO A 126 -8.19 -10.15 2.80
CA PRO A 126 -9.35 -10.06 1.93
C PRO A 126 -10.44 -9.18 2.55
N VAL A 127 -11.22 -8.52 1.69
CA VAL A 127 -12.29 -7.59 2.09
C VAL A 127 -13.64 -8.09 1.56
N SER A 128 -14.69 -7.97 2.36
CA SER A 128 -16.04 -8.45 2.04
C SER A 128 -16.59 -7.84 0.75
N ILE A 129 -16.50 -6.52 0.61
CA ILE A 129 -17.04 -5.77 -0.53
C ILE A 129 -16.37 -6.22 -1.84
N ALA A 130 -15.03 -6.30 -1.85
CA ALA A 130 -14.28 -6.73 -3.02
C ALA A 130 -14.63 -8.18 -3.41
N SER A 131 -14.82 -9.06 -2.42
CA SER A 131 -15.17 -10.45 -2.64
C SER A 131 -16.57 -10.60 -3.24
N LEU A 132 -17.54 -9.84 -2.73
CA LEU A 132 -18.91 -9.83 -3.26
C LEU A 132 -18.93 -9.33 -4.71
N ILE A 133 -18.30 -8.18 -4.99
CA ILE A 133 -18.25 -7.60 -6.35
C ILE A 133 -17.56 -8.57 -7.32
N MET A 134 -16.44 -9.16 -6.92
CA MET A 134 -15.77 -10.17 -7.74
C MET A 134 -16.70 -11.35 -8.02
N GLY A 135 -17.37 -11.88 -6.99
CA GLY A 135 -18.32 -12.98 -7.14
C GLY A 135 -19.48 -12.67 -8.07
N THR A 136 -20.08 -11.48 -7.98
CA THR A 136 -21.19 -11.09 -8.87
C THR A 136 -20.73 -10.92 -10.30
N MET A 137 -19.58 -10.25 -10.53
CA MET A 137 -19.05 -10.02 -11.88
C MET A 137 -18.60 -11.31 -12.57
N LEU A 138 -17.98 -12.23 -11.82
CA LEU A 138 -17.57 -13.51 -12.40
C LEU A 138 -18.77 -14.39 -12.71
N SER A 139 -19.76 -14.48 -11.81
CA SER A 139 -20.98 -15.26 -12.02
C SER A 139 -21.83 -14.77 -13.21
N GLU A 140 -21.76 -13.48 -13.55
CA GLU A 140 -22.39 -12.95 -14.78
C GLU A 140 -21.68 -13.43 -16.06
N SER A 141 -20.38 -13.73 -15.97
CA SER A 141 -19.57 -14.15 -17.12
C SER A 141 -19.51 -15.67 -17.30
N VAL A 142 -19.40 -16.42 -16.21
CA VAL A 142 -19.21 -17.89 -16.20
C VAL A 142 -19.90 -18.49 -14.98
N SER A 143 -20.67 -19.55 -15.19
CA SER A 143 -21.26 -20.34 -14.10
C SER A 143 -20.17 -21.08 -13.31
N GLY A 144 -19.99 -20.75 -12.03
CA GLY A 144 -19.03 -21.44 -11.15
C GLY A 144 -19.35 -22.93 -10.91
N VAL A 145 -20.56 -23.38 -11.25
CA VAL A 145 -21.01 -24.78 -11.12
C VAL A 145 -20.65 -25.61 -12.36
N GLU A 146 -20.73 -25.02 -13.55
CA GLU A 146 -20.49 -25.72 -14.81
C GLU A 146 -18.98 -25.85 -15.08
N ASP A 147 -18.23 -24.77 -14.91
CA ASP A 147 -16.79 -24.71 -15.19
C ASP A 147 -15.97 -24.09 -14.04
N PRO A 148 -15.76 -24.82 -12.93
CA PRO A 148 -15.04 -24.30 -11.76
C PRO A 148 -13.58 -23.92 -12.06
N ILE A 149 -12.93 -24.60 -13.01
CA ILE A 149 -11.54 -24.30 -13.41
C ILE A 149 -11.47 -22.97 -14.16
N LEU A 150 -12.42 -22.72 -15.06
CA LEU A 150 -12.47 -21.46 -15.81
C LEU A 150 -12.79 -20.29 -14.88
N TYR A 151 -13.74 -20.47 -13.96
CA TYR A 151 -14.08 -19.49 -12.93
C TYR A 151 -12.84 -19.10 -12.09
N LEU A 152 -12.06 -20.09 -11.63
CA LEU A 152 -10.82 -19.84 -10.89
C LEU A 152 -9.79 -19.08 -11.74
N LYS A 153 -9.60 -19.45 -13.00
CA LYS A 153 -8.68 -18.76 -13.90
C LYS A 153 -9.08 -17.30 -14.10
N LEU A 154 -10.37 -17.02 -14.31
CA LEU A 154 -10.88 -15.65 -14.41
C LEU A 154 -10.60 -14.86 -13.13
N ALA A 155 -10.89 -15.42 -11.95
CA ALA A 155 -10.65 -14.75 -10.67
C ALA A 155 -9.18 -14.38 -10.48
N LEU A 156 -8.27 -15.30 -10.80
CA LEU A 156 -6.81 -15.07 -10.71
C LEU A 156 -6.35 -14.02 -11.72
N THR A 157 -6.81 -14.07 -12.96
CA THR A 157 -6.45 -13.06 -13.98
C THR A 157 -6.97 -11.67 -13.62
N ALA A 158 -8.22 -11.56 -13.14
CA ALA A 158 -8.80 -10.30 -12.68
C ALA A 158 -8.00 -9.73 -11.49
N THR A 159 -7.64 -10.58 -10.53
CA THR A 159 -6.81 -10.19 -9.38
C THR A 159 -5.41 -9.74 -9.82
N PHE A 160 -4.81 -10.41 -10.79
CA PHE A 160 -3.52 -10.04 -11.35
C PHE A 160 -3.56 -8.65 -12.01
N PHE A 161 -4.57 -8.38 -12.86
CA PHE A 161 -4.72 -7.06 -13.48
C PHE A 161 -5.06 -5.96 -12.46
N ALA A 162 -5.88 -6.26 -11.45
CA ALA A 162 -6.13 -5.33 -10.35
C ALA A 162 -4.83 -4.95 -9.62
N GLY A 163 -3.97 -5.95 -9.34
CA GLY A 163 -2.65 -5.73 -8.76
C GLY A 163 -1.73 -4.88 -9.65
N LEU A 164 -1.70 -5.15 -10.96
CA LEU A 164 -0.91 -4.37 -11.92
C LEU A 164 -1.39 -2.92 -12.00
N PHE A 165 -2.71 -2.70 -12.00
CA PHE A 165 -3.31 -1.38 -11.99
C PHE A 165 -2.96 -0.63 -10.69
N GLN A 166 -3.08 -1.29 -9.54
CA GLN A 166 -2.74 -0.72 -8.25
C GLN A 166 -1.24 -0.40 -8.13
N ALA A 167 -0.36 -1.25 -8.67
CA ALA A 167 1.07 -0.98 -8.76
C ALA A 167 1.38 0.20 -9.67
N SER A 168 0.71 0.31 -10.82
CA SER A 168 0.88 1.42 -11.77
C SER A 168 0.45 2.75 -11.15
N LEU A 169 -0.69 2.78 -10.45
CA LEU A 169 -1.12 3.96 -9.70
C LEU A 169 -0.15 4.33 -8.57
N GLY A 170 0.43 3.31 -7.91
CA GLY A 170 1.46 3.53 -6.89
C GLY A 170 2.76 4.12 -7.45
N LEU A 171 3.13 3.81 -8.70
CA LEU A 171 4.30 4.36 -9.38
C LEU A 171 4.09 5.77 -9.95
N LEU A 172 2.85 6.11 -10.32
CA LEU A 172 2.48 7.42 -10.86
C LEU A 172 2.22 8.48 -9.78
N ARG A 173 2.12 8.06 -8.52
CA ARG A 173 1.97 8.92 -7.35
C ARG A 173 3.32 9.44 -6.87
#